data_AF-A0ABC9Y050-F1
#
_entry.id   AF-A0ABC9Y050-F1
#
_cell.length_a   1.000
_cell.length_b   1.000
_cell.length_c   1.000
_cell.angle_alpha   90.00
_cell.angle_beta   90.00
_cell.angle_gamma   90.00
#
_symmetry.space_group_name_H-M   'P 1'
#
loop_
_entity.id
_entity.type
_entity.pdbx_description
1 polymer ?
#
loop_
_entity_poly.entity_id
_entity_poly.type
_entity_poly.pdbx_seq_one_letter_code
_entity_poly.pdbx_strand_id
1 'polypeptide(L)'
;MSDDRTVPSGREVLFDFLEKHRALLSMPRVDWAQGNWHNLQSVVDRMGALHKDARLRAGKGKVIVCAVLGASLAAVVEARDRCCTAESLTIQSLQSLTWSLQGQVAELKEQLKAEKDRVKHLQTALKEQLLADTTCEEIPPRSEIGYPFNDLQAAKEKVEKLEPLSLRPLVKTEYIYDDEQDQSPQVTTKEVPYTAVELAKLKKEFG
;
A
#
# COMPACT_ATOMS: atom_id res chain seq x y z
N MET A 1 33.22 -9.57 -39.49
CA MET A 1 32.40 -8.78 -40.43
C MET A 1 31.20 -9.63 -40.76
N SER A 2 30.18 -9.59 -39.90
CA SER A 2 28.96 -10.35 -40.10
C SER A 2 28.08 -9.51 -41.01
N ASP A 3 27.84 -10.02 -42.23
CA ASP A 3 26.83 -9.48 -43.12
C ASP A 3 25.49 -9.53 -42.40
N ASP A 4 25.07 -8.37 -41.88
CA ASP A 4 23.73 -8.14 -41.40
C ASP A 4 22.84 -8.10 -42.65
N ARG A 5 22.48 -9.28 -43.17
CA ARG A 5 21.41 -9.43 -44.13
C ARG A 5 20.13 -9.06 -43.39
N THR A 6 19.86 -7.76 -43.33
CA THR A 6 18.56 -7.22 -42.91
C THR A 6 17.52 -7.90 -43.77
N VAL A 7 16.81 -8.86 -43.18
CA VAL A 7 15.65 -9.48 -43.81
C VAL A 7 14.70 -8.33 -44.12
N PRO A 8 14.37 -8.09 -45.41
CA PRO A 8 13.54 -6.96 -45.76
C PRO A 8 12.22 -7.08 -45.01
N SER A 9 11.79 -5.95 -44.43
CA SER A 9 10.53 -5.90 -43.71
C SER A 9 9.40 -6.39 -44.63
N GLY A 10 8.39 -7.08 -44.10
CA GLY A 10 7.25 -7.54 -44.91
C GLY A 10 6.59 -6.41 -45.72
N ARG A 11 6.71 -5.17 -45.23
CA ARG A 11 6.34 -3.94 -45.92
C ARG A 11 7.17 -3.68 -47.19
N GLU A 12 8.48 -3.83 -47.10
CA GLU A 12 9.42 -3.61 -48.22
C GLU A 12 9.17 -4.64 -49.32
N VAL A 13 8.99 -5.91 -48.95
CA VAL A 13 8.64 -6.98 -49.89
C VAL A 13 7.33 -6.70 -50.63
N LEU A 14 6.32 -6.19 -49.92
CA LEU A 14 5.04 -5.79 -50.51
C LEU A 14 5.21 -4.60 -51.46
N PHE A 15 5.99 -3.60 -51.08
CA PHE A 15 6.23 -2.41 -51.90
C PHE A 15 7.02 -2.73 -53.17
N ASP A 16 8.06 -3.54 -53.07
CA ASP A 16 8.81 -4.05 -54.23
C ASP A 16 7.91 -4.83 -55.20
N PHE A 17 6.95 -5.60 -54.68
CA PHE A 17 5.96 -6.30 -55.48
C PHE A 17 4.99 -5.33 -56.18
N LEU A 18 4.48 -4.32 -55.46
CA LEU A 18 3.58 -3.31 -56.02
C LEU A 18 4.28 -2.44 -57.07
N GLU A 19 5.57 -2.14 -56.89
CA GLU A 19 6.37 -1.39 -57.84
C GLU A 19 6.48 -2.11 -59.20
N LYS A 20 6.73 -3.42 -59.20
CA LYS A 20 6.75 -4.27 -60.41
C LYS A 20 5.45 -4.19 -61.20
N HIS A 21 4.32 -3.99 -60.51
CA HIS A 21 3.00 -3.84 -61.11
C HIS A 21 2.58 -2.37 -61.34
N ARG A 22 3.50 -1.41 -61.18
CA ARG A 22 3.26 0.05 -61.28
C ARG A 22 2.19 0.57 -60.32
N ALA A 23 1.91 -0.19 -59.25
CA ALA A 23 0.89 0.10 -58.23
C ALA A 23 1.50 0.77 -56.99
N LEU A 24 2.65 1.42 -57.11
CA LEU A 24 3.25 2.13 -56.00
C LEU A 24 2.54 3.47 -55.77
N LEU A 25 2.27 3.78 -54.50
CA LEU A 25 1.75 5.07 -54.09
C LEU A 25 2.88 6.04 -53.75
N SER A 26 2.68 7.32 -54.04
CA SER A 26 3.54 8.40 -53.53
C SER A 26 3.52 8.44 -52.00
N MET A 27 4.64 8.80 -51.36
CA MET A 27 4.78 8.90 -49.89
C MET A 27 3.58 9.55 -49.16
N PRO A 28 3.01 10.70 -49.61
CA PRO A 28 1.86 11.32 -48.94
C PRO A 28 0.59 10.45 -48.88
N ARG A 29 0.48 9.44 -49.75
CA ARG A 29 -0.66 8.51 -49.79
C ARG A 29 -0.45 7.31 -48.86
N VAL A 30 0.79 6.97 -48.53
CA VAL A 30 1.13 5.95 -47.53
C VAL A 30 0.85 6.48 -46.13
N ASP A 31 1.21 7.73 -45.86
CA ASP A 31 0.91 8.40 -44.58
C ASP A 31 -0.60 8.52 -44.33
N TRP A 32 -1.37 8.81 -45.39
CA TRP A 32 -2.83 8.79 -45.32
C TRP A 32 -3.35 7.41 -44.91
N ALA A 33 -2.79 6.33 -45.47
CA ALA A 33 -3.22 4.97 -45.18
C ALA A 33 -2.99 4.62 -43.70
N GLN A 34 -1.89 5.07 -43.09
CA GLN A 34 -1.61 4.88 -41.66
C GLN A 34 -2.73 5.39 -40.73
N GLY A 35 -3.39 6.50 -41.09
CA GLY A 35 -4.48 7.07 -40.31
C GLY A 35 -5.89 6.57 -40.67
N ASN A 36 -6.06 5.91 -41.82
CA ASN A 36 -7.39 5.67 -42.40
C ASN A 36 -7.68 4.21 -42.76
N TRP A 37 -6.70 3.30 -42.62
CA TRP A 37 -6.83 1.89 -43.00
C TRP A 37 -7.99 1.15 -42.33
N HIS A 38 -8.41 1.58 -41.14
CA HIS A 38 -9.47 0.94 -40.36
C HIS A 38 -10.88 1.30 -40.87
N ASN A 39 -11.02 2.37 -41.66
CA ASN A 39 -12.30 2.83 -42.20
C ASN A 39 -12.42 2.46 -43.68
N LEU A 40 -13.17 1.40 -43.96
CA LEU A 40 -13.43 0.91 -45.31
C LEU A 40 -14.06 1.98 -46.22
N GLN A 41 -14.95 2.82 -45.69
CA GLN A 41 -15.57 3.89 -46.47
C GLN A 41 -14.52 4.92 -46.90
N SER A 42 -13.64 5.34 -45.99
CA SER A 42 -12.52 6.23 -46.31
C SER A 42 -11.61 5.65 -47.39
N VAL A 43 -11.33 4.34 -47.35
CA VAL A 43 -10.52 3.62 -48.35
C VAL A 43 -11.22 3.63 -49.72
N VAL A 44 -12.53 3.36 -49.75
CA VAL A 44 -13.34 3.39 -50.98
C VAL A 44 -13.42 4.80 -51.56
N ASP A 45 -13.70 5.81 -50.72
CA ASP A 45 -13.77 7.21 -51.13
C ASP A 45 -12.44 7.70 -51.69
N ARG A 46 -11.33 7.27 -51.07
CA ARG A 46 -9.98 7.58 -51.55
C ARG A 46 -9.70 6.96 -52.91
N MET A 47 -10.07 5.68 -53.12
CA MET A 47 -9.96 5.05 -54.43
C MET A 47 -10.80 5.79 -55.49
N GLY A 48 -12.03 6.17 -55.14
CA GLY A 48 -12.93 6.92 -56.01
C GLY A 48 -12.40 8.31 -56.37
N ALA A 49 -11.88 9.06 -55.41
CA ALA A 49 -11.26 10.36 -55.62
C ALA A 49 -10.05 10.26 -56.55
N LEU A 50 -9.14 9.32 -56.29
CA LEU A 50 -7.96 9.10 -57.13
C LEU A 50 -8.31 8.63 -58.55
N HIS A 51 -9.37 7.82 -58.70
CA HIS A 51 -9.85 7.40 -60.02
C HIS A 51 -10.39 8.58 -60.83
N LYS A 52 -11.14 9.48 -60.18
CA LYS A 52 -11.67 10.72 -60.79
C LYS A 52 -10.54 11.67 -61.17
N ASP A 53 -9.58 11.90 -60.28
CA ASP A 53 -8.42 12.78 -60.51
C ASP A 53 -7.59 12.31 -61.70
N ALA A 54 -7.39 10.99 -61.82
CA ALA A 54 -6.66 10.38 -62.93
C ALA A 54 -7.48 10.29 -64.24
N ARG A 55 -8.74 10.73 -64.25
CA ARG A 55 -9.67 10.67 -65.40
C ARG A 55 -9.75 9.29 -66.04
N LEU A 56 -9.71 8.24 -65.22
CA LEU A 56 -9.70 6.87 -65.70
C LEU A 56 -11.11 6.43 -66.13
N ARG A 57 -11.18 5.60 -67.17
CA ARG A 57 -12.44 4.96 -67.59
C ARG A 57 -12.76 3.78 -66.68
N ALA A 58 -14.03 3.43 -66.59
CA ALA A 58 -14.47 2.19 -65.95
C ALA A 58 -13.65 0.99 -66.48
N GLY A 59 -13.07 0.20 -65.56
CA GLY A 59 -12.18 -0.92 -65.87
C GLY A 59 -10.68 -0.59 -65.92
N LYS A 60 -10.27 0.70 -65.96
CA LYS A 60 -8.86 1.13 -66.01
C LYS A 60 -8.30 1.66 -64.67
N GLY A 61 -8.75 1.11 -63.54
CA GLY A 61 -8.37 1.57 -62.19
C GLY A 61 -7.61 0.57 -61.31
N LYS A 62 -7.27 -0.62 -61.82
CA LYS A 62 -6.71 -1.72 -61.01
C LYS A 62 -5.44 -1.32 -60.25
N VAL A 63 -4.58 -0.54 -60.91
CA VAL A 63 -3.34 -0.03 -60.32
C VAL A 63 -3.63 0.83 -59.10
N ILE A 64 -4.57 1.77 -59.19
CA ILE A 64 -4.96 2.63 -58.05
C ILE A 64 -5.55 1.79 -56.92
N VAL A 65 -6.39 0.80 -57.24
CA VAL A 65 -6.99 -0.09 -56.24
C VAL A 65 -5.90 -0.90 -55.52
N CYS A 66 -5.00 -1.56 -56.26
CA CYS A 66 -3.88 -2.31 -55.68
C CYS A 66 -2.96 -1.40 -54.86
N ALA A 67 -2.76 -0.16 -55.29
CA ALA A 67 -1.93 0.82 -54.61
C ALA A 67 -2.53 1.22 -53.25
N VAL A 68 -3.80 1.62 -53.22
CA VAL A 68 -4.52 2.01 -52.00
C VAL A 68 -4.71 0.84 -51.04
N LEU A 69 -5.09 -0.33 -51.55
CA LEU A 69 -5.22 -1.53 -50.73
C LEU A 69 -3.85 -2.00 -50.22
N GLY A 70 -2.81 -1.93 -51.05
CA GLY A 70 -1.45 -2.28 -50.68
C GLY A 70 -0.91 -1.41 -49.54
N ALA A 71 -1.08 -0.09 -49.61
CA ALA A 71 -0.69 0.79 -48.50
C ALA A 71 -1.57 0.61 -47.26
N SER A 72 -2.86 0.35 -47.42
CA SER A 72 -3.76 0.09 -46.28
C SER A 72 -3.38 -1.22 -45.58
N LEU A 73 -3.06 -2.27 -46.35
CA LEU A 73 -2.59 -3.55 -45.83
C LEU A 73 -1.24 -3.40 -45.11
N ALA A 74 -0.28 -2.68 -45.73
CA ALA A 74 0.99 -2.36 -45.09
C ALA A 74 0.78 -1.65 -43.75
N ALA A 75 -0.08 -0.63 -43.72
CA ALA A 75 -0.39 0.12 -42.50
C ALA A 75 -1.06 -0.76 -41.42
N VAL A 76 -1.97 -1.66 -41.80
CA VAL A 76 -2.62 -2.60 -40.87
C VAL A 76 -1.59 -3.53 -40.25
N VAL A 77 -0.69 -4.11 -41.06
CA VAL A 77 0.35 -5.03 -40.56
C VAL A 77 1.30 -4.31 -39.62
N GLU A 78 1.77 -3.12 -39.98
CA GLU A 78 2.63 -2.30 -39.10
C GLU A 78 1.94 -1.94 -37.78
N ALA A 79 0.66 -1.54 -37.84
CA ALA A 79 -0.11 -1.22 -36.64
C ALA A 79 -0.25 -2.44 -35.73
N ARG A 80 -0.50 -3.61 -36.32
CA ARG A 80 -0.59 -4.88 -35.60
C ARG A 80 0.75 -5.25 -34.96
N ASP A 81 1.86 -5.17 -35.69
CA ASP A 81 3.18 -5.53 -35.17
C ASP A 81 3.60 -4.60 -34.02
N ARG A 82 3.33 -3.29 -34.14
CA ARG A 82 3.51 -2.33 -33.04
C ARG A 82 2.65 -2.66 -31.82
N CYS A 83 1.39 -3.06 -32.04
CA CYS A 83 0.49 -3.46 -30.96
C CYS A 83 1.02 -4.71 -30.26
N CYS A 84 1.35 -5.77 -31.02
CA CYS A 84 1.84 -7.03 -30.47
C CYS A 84 3.17 -6.86 -29.72
N THR A 85 4.07 -5.99 -30.21
CA THR A 85 5.32 -5.68 -29.50
C THR A 85 5.06 -4.94 -28.19
N ALA A 86 4.19 -3.93 -28.19
CA ALA A 86 3.80 -3.22 -26.97
C ALA A 86 3.11 -4.13 -25.94
N GLU A 87 2.21 -5.00 -26.39
CA GLU A 87 1.57 -6.02 -25.56
C GLU A 87 2.60 -6.99 -24.99
N SER A 88 3.56 -7.45 -25.81
CA SER A 88 4.63 -8.36 -25.35
C SER A 88 5.49 -7.73 -24.26
N LEU A 89 5.88 -6.45 -24.42
CA LEU A 89 6.62 -5.71 -23.40
C LEU A 89 5.81 -5.55 -22.11
N THR A 90 4.51 -5.29 -22.23
CA THR A 90 3.60 -5.16 -21.08
C THR A 90 3.48 -6.49 -20.33
N ILE A 91 3.29 -7.59 -21.05
CA ILE A 91 3.23 -8.95 -20.48
C ILE A 91 4.55 -9.26 -19.76
N GLN A 92 5.70 -8.96 -20.37
CA GLN A 92 7.01 -9.20 -19.75
C GLN A 92 7.19 -8.38 -18.47
N SER A 93 6.75 -7.11 -18.47
CA SER A 93 6.78 -6.26 -17.27
C SER A 93 5.85 -6.76 -16.16
N LEU A 94 4.67 -7.27 -16.51
CA LEU A 94 3.75 -7.84 -15.51
C LEU A 94 4.27 -9.16 -14.95
N GLN A 95 4.89 -9.99 -15.79
CA GLN A 95 5.53 -11.23 -15.37
C GLN A 95 6.68 -10.96 -14.38
N SER A 96 7.56 -10.00 -14.68
CA SER A 96 8.66 -9.65 -13.78
C SER A 96 8.16 -9.12 -12.43
N LEU A 97 7.13 -8.25 -12.44
CA LEU A 97 6.48 -7.77 -11.21
C LEU A 97 5.86 -8.92 -10.42
N THR A 98 5.15 -9.83 -11.10
CA THR A 98 4.52 -10.99 -10.46
C THR A 98 5.57 -11.89 -9.79
N TRP A 99 6.69 -12.15 -10.46
CA TRP A 99 7.81 -12.90 -9.89
C TRP A 99 8.40 -12.22 -8.66
N SER A 100 8.59 -10.90 -8.72
CA SER A 100 9.09 -10.12 -7.58
C SER A 100 8.15 -10.20 -6.38
N LEU A 101 6.84 -10.00 -6.59
CA LEU A 101 5.84 -10.07 -5.54
C LEU A 101 5.73 -11.47 -4.95
N GLN A 102 5.79 -12.52 -5.78
CA GLN A 102 5.82 -13.91 -5.30
C GLN A 102 7.04 -14.17 -4.40
N GLY A 103 8.22 -13.65 -4.77
CA GLY A 103 9.42 -13.72 -3.94
C GLY A 103 9.25 -13.02 -2.59
N GLN A 104 8.71 -11.79 -2.58
CA GLN A 104 8.43 -11.06 -1.35
C GLN A 104 7.42 -11.77 -0.44
N VAL A 105 6.39 -12.37 -1.02
CA VAL A 105 5.40 -13.16 -0.26
C VAL A 105 6.03 -14.42 0.35
N ALA A 106 6.95 -15.08 -0.36
CA ALA A 106 7.68 -16.24 0.16
C ALA A 106 8.56 -15.85 1.35
N GLU A 107 9.33 -14.77 1.21
CA GLU A 107 10.20 -14.21 2.26
C GLU A 107 9.38 -13.82 3.50
N LEU A 108 8.30 -13.05 3.34
CA LEU A 108 7.44 -12.66 4.46
C LEU A 108 6.80 -13.86 5.18
N LYS A 109 6.45 -14.92 4.43
CA LYS A 109 5.94 -16.16 5.03
C LYS A 109 7.01 -16.87 5.87
N GLU A 110 8.26 -16.86 5.42
CA GLU A 110 9.38 -17.42 6.17
C GLU A 110 9.65 -16.62 7.45
N GLN A 111 9.72 -15.30 7.34
CA GLN A 111 9.87 -14.40 8.49
C GLN A 111 8.75 -14.58 9.52
N LEU A 112 7.50 -14.68 9.06
CA LEU A 112 6.36 -14.93 9.94
C LEU A 112 6.46 -16.28 10.66
N LYS A 113 6.99 -17.31 9.99
CA LYS A 113 7.21 -18.61 10.61
C LYS A 113 8.30 -18.54 11.67
N ALA A 114 9.43 -17.90 11.36
CA ALA A 114 10.54 -17.72 12.30
C ALA A 114 10.09 -16.96 13.56
N GLU A 115 9.33 -15.87 13.41
CA GLU A 115 8.78 -15.14 14.55
C GLU A 115 7.79 -15.96 15.38
N LYS A 116 6.90 -16.73 14.73
CA LYS A 116 6.01 -17.65 15.46
C LYS A 116 6.78 -18.67 16.29
N ASP A 117 7.88 -19.20 15.76
CA ASP A 117 8.69 -20.18 16.47
C ASP A 117 9.49 -19.53 17.61
N ARG A 118 9.98 -18.29 17.41
CA ARG A 118 10.61 -17.47 18.46
C ARG A 118 9.64 -17.14 19.59
N VAL A 119 8.40 -16.74 19.28
CA VAL A 119 7.34 -16.51 20.28
C VAL A 119 7.04 -17.77 21.07
N LYS A 120 6.90 -18.92 20.41
CA LYS A 120 6.70 -20.21 21.12
C LYS A 120 7.86 -20.52 22.06
N HIS A 121 9.09 -20.32 21.60
CA HIS A 121 10.26 -20.57 22.44
C HIS A 121 10.28 -19.67 23.68
N LEU A 122 10.01 -18.37 23.52
CA LEU A 122 9.89 -17.43 24.63
C LEU A 122 8.74 -17.80 25.59
N GLN A 123 7.58 -18.22 25.07
CA GLN A 123 6.47 -18.70 25.89
C GLN A 123 6.85 -19.93 26.72
N THR A 124 7.59 -20.88 26.13
CA THR A 124 8.07 -22.06 26.86
C THR A 124 9.07 -21.65 27.95
N ALA A 125 10.05 -20.82 27.63
CA ALA A 125 11.04 -20.33 28.59
C ALA A 125 10.38 -19.58 29.76
N LEU A 126 9.37 -18.74 29.49
CA LEU A 126 8.61 -18.03 30.52
C LEU A 126 7.85 -19.01 31.44
N LYS A 127 7.24 -20.06 30.87
CA LYS A 127 6.57 -21.10 31.66
C LYS A 127 7.55 -21.88 32.53
N GLU A 128 8.72 -22.23 32.00
CA GLU A 128 9.79 -22.90 32.76
C GLU A 128 10.29 -22.04 33.92
N GLN A 129 10.48 -20.74 33.69
CA GLN A 129 10.90 -19.80 34.73
C GLN A 129 9.84 -19.66 35.84
N LEU A 130 8.56 -19.54 35.47
CA LEU A 130 7.47 -19.53 36.45
C LEU A 130 7.42 -20.82 37.28
N LEU A 131 7.65 -21.98 36.65
CA LEU A 131 7.71 -23.26 37.36
C LEU A 131 8.93 -23.34 38.30
N ALA A 132 10.08 -22.83 37.88
CA ALA A 132 11.30 -22.81 38.68
C ALA A 132 11.18 -21.89 39.91
N ASP A 133 10.56 -20.72 39.78
CA ASP A 133 10.30 -19.80 40.89
C ASP A 133 9.34 -20.42 41.93
N THR A 134 8.37 -21.24 41.51
CA THR A 134 7.55 -22.04 42.45
C THR A 134 8.30 -23.12 43.21
N THR A 135 9.49 -23.54 42.75
CA THR A 135 10.31 -24.58 43.42
C THR A 135 11.46 -24.02 44.25
N CYS A 136 11.78 -22.73 44.13
CA CYS A 136 12.87 -22.08 44.87
C CYS A 136 12.42 -21.24 46.08
N GLU A 137 11.12 -21.20 46.39
CA GLU A 137 10.65 -20.74 47.70
C GLU A 137 10.37 -21.94 48.62
N GLU A 138 11.44 -22.48 49.22
CA GLU A 138 11.37 -22.66 50.67
C GLU A 138 11.21 -21.26 51.25
N ILE A 139 9.96 -20.83 51.42
CA ILE A 139 9.60 -19.67 52.23
C ILE A 139 10.27 -19.92 53.60
N PRO A 140 11.28 -19.13 54.03
CA PRO A 140 11.64 -19.12 55.44
C PRO A 140 10.34 -18.76 56.16
N PRO A 141 9.89 -19.53 57.17
CA PRO A 141 8.55 -19.39 57.72
C PRO A 141 8.33 -17.91 57.97
N ARG A 142 7.38 -17.32 57.24
CA ARG A 142 6.95 -15.93 57.42
C ARG A 142 6.76 -15.80 58.92
N SER A 143 7.73 -15.17 59.58
CA SER A 143 7.55 -14.75 60.94
C SER A 143 6.32 -13.87 60.84
N GLU A 144 5.23 -14.30 61.49
CA GLU A 144 4.07 -13.46 61.68
C GLU A 144 4.61 -12.10 62.09
N ILE A 145 4.52 -11.12 61.19
CA ILE A 145 4.66 -9.73 61.56
C ILE A 145 3.37 -9.47 62.33
N GLY A 146 3.37 -9.93 63.58
CA GLY A 146 2.36 -9.63 64.57
C GLY A 146 2.50 -8.15 64.85
N TYR A 147 1.83 -7.34 64.03
CA TYR A 147 1.54 -5.97 64.39
C TYR A 147 0.84 -6.03 65.75
N PRO A 148 1.41 -5.45 66.83
CA PRO A 148 0.76 -5.50 68.13
C PRO A 148 -0.52 -4.69 67.99
N PHE A 149 -1.65 -5.38 67.86
CA PHE A 149 -2.96 -4.76 67.72
C PHE A 149 -3.22 -3.77 68.87
N ASN A 150 -2.67 -4.06 70.04
CA ASN A 150 -2.69 -3.19 71.22
C ASN A 150 -1.99 -1.84 70.99
N ASP A 151 -0.90 -1.79 70.23
CA ASP A 151 -0.18 -0.55 69.92
C ASP A 151 -0.97 0.30 68.93
N LEU A 152 -1.61 -0.35 67.95
CA LEU A 152 -2.51 0.31 67.00
C LEU A 152 -3.74 0.87 67.71
N GLN A 153 -4.33 0.11 68.64
CA GLN A 153 -5.48 0.54 69.42
C GLN A 153 -5.11 1.67 70.38
N ALA A 154 -3.95 1.61 71.03
CA ALA A 154 -3.44 2.70 71.85
C ALA A 154 -3.14 3.97 71.04
N ALA A 155 -2.64 3.83 69.80
CA ALA A 155 -2.46 4.96 68.89
C ALA A 155 -3.80 5.58 68.46
N LYS A 156 -4.80 4.74 68.15
CA LYS A 156 -6.15 5.19 67.80
C LYS A 156 -6.80 5.97 68.94
N GLU A 157 -6.76 5.46 70.17
CA GLU A 157 -7.32 6.15 71.34
C GLU A 157 -6.59 7.47 71.66
N LYS A 158 -5.29 7.56 71.38
CA LYS A 158 -4.52 8.83 71.50
C LYS A 158 -4.95 9.86 70.47
N VAL A 159 -5.22 9.43 69.23
CA VAL A 159 -5.70 10.30 68.14
C VAL A 159 -7.12 10.79 68.41
N GLU A 160 -7.98 9.93 68.98
CA GLU A 160 -9.39 10.22 69.29
C GLU A 160 -9.55 11.13 70.52
N LYS A 161 -8.59 11.12 71.46
CA LYS A 161 -8.54 12.02 72.63
C LYS A 161 -7.98 13.41 72.34
N LEU A 162 -7.38 13.62 71.17
CA LEU A 162 -6.96 14.95 70.75
C LEU A 162 -8.19 15.69 70.19
N GLU A 163 -8.53 16.83 70.79
CA GLU A 163 -9.45 17.83 70.22
C GLU A 163 -9.19 18.02 68.72
N PRO A 164 -10.23 18.28 67.91
CA PRO A 164 -10.26 17.93 66.49
C PRO A 164 -8.97 18.35 65.82
N LEU A 165 -8.16 17.33 65.49
CA LEU A 165 -6.99 17.46 64.64
C LEU A 165 -7.31 18.47 63.58
N SER A 166 -6.52 19.55 63.49
CA SER A 166 -6.64 20.51 62.41
C SER A 166 -6.60 19.70 61.12
N LEU A 167 -7.77 19.48 60.53
CA LEU A 167 -7.88 18.65 59.34
C LEU A 167 -7.02 19.35 58.28
N ARG A 168 -5.95 18.68 57.86
CA ARG A 168 -5.01 19.27 56.91
C ARG A 168 -5.81 19.62 55.65
N PRO A 169 -5.61 20.81 55.06
CA PRO A 169 -6.38 21.24 53.89
C PRO A 169 -6.38 20.17 52.81
N LEU A 170 -7.48 20.03 52.08
CA LEU A 170 -7.54 19.11 50.95
C LEU A 170 -6.63 19.67 49.86
N VAL A 171 -5.56 18.95 49.56
CA VAL A 171 -4.64 19.29 48.46
C VAL A 171 -5.26 18.76 47.18
N LYS A 172 -5.79 19.65 46.34
CA LYS A 172 -6.30 19.29 45.02
C LYS A 172 -5.21 19.56 43.99
N THR A 173 -4.84 18.51 43.26
CA THR A 173 -3.93 18.60 42.12
C THR A 173 -4.75 18.45 40.84
N GLU A 174 -4.74 19.46 39.99
CA GLU A 174 -5.39 19.45 38.68
C GLU A 174 -4.31 19.36 37.59
N TYR A 175 -4.58 18.53 36.59
CA TYR A 175 -3.73 18.33 35.41
C TYR A 175 -4.43 18.96 34.21
N ILE A 176 -3.76 19.88 33.53
CA ILE A 176 -4.22 20.49 32.28
C ILE A 176 -3.29 20.00 31.18
N TYR A 177 -3.87 19.45 30.12
CA TYR A 177 -3.16 18.92 28.96
C TYR A 177 -3.45 19.84 27.77
N ASP A 178 -2.40 20.46 27.22
CA ASP A 178 -2.51 21.40 26.10
C ASP A 178 -2.30 20.74 24.72
N ASP A 179 -1.80 19.49 24.67
CA ASP A 179 -1.60 18.72 23.44
C ASP A 179 -2.31 17.35 23.48
N GLU A 180 -2.61 16.78 22.30
CA GLU A 180 -3.24 15.45 22.18
C GLU A 180 -2.26 14.26 22.30
N GLN A 181 -0.99 14.53 22.52
CA GLN A 181 0.07 13.53 22.71
C GLN A 181 0.38 13.25 24.18
N ASP A 182 -0.25 13.97 25.12
CA ASP A 182 -0.19 13.79 26.58
C ASP A 182 1.23 13.83 27.19
N GLN A 183 2.21 14.44 26.52
CA GLN A 183 3.63 14.28 26.89
C GLN A 183 4.10 15.18 28.05
N SER A 184 3.40 16.28 28.32
CA SER A 184 3.79 17.23 29.39
C SER A 184 2.60 17.99 29.98
N PRO A 185 1.88 17.42 30.97
CA PRO A 185 0.79 18.13 31.62
C PRO A 185 1.29 19.31 32.44
N GLN A 186 0.55 20.40 32.39
CA GLN A 186 0.69 21.48 33.36
C GLN A 186 -0.02 21.08 34.65
N VAL A 187 0.74 20.94 35.74
CA VAL A 187 0.23 20.56 37.05
C VAL A 187 0.00 21.80 37.90
N THR A 188 -1.22 22.00 38.39
CA THR A 188 -1.54 23.04 39.35
C THR A 188 -2.02 22.42 40.66
N THR A 189 -1.35 22.73 41.76
CA THR A 189 -1.74 22.28 43.10
C THR A 189 -2.32 23.44 43.90
N LYS A 190 -3.50 23.25 44.49
CA LYS A 190 -4.15 24.24 45.36
C LYS A 190 -4.61 23.58 46.66
N GLU A 191 -4.38 24.27 47.77
CA GLU A 191 -4.93 23.90 49.07
C GLU A 191 -6.34 24.48 49.20
N VAL A 192 -7.34 23.62 49.34
CA VAL A 192 -8.73 24.04 49.53
C VAL A 192 -9.14 23.72 50.95
N PRO A 193 -9.52 24.71 51.77
CA PRO A 193 -10.08 24.46 53.09
C PRO A 193 -11.37 23.64 52.98
N TYR A 194 -11.60 22.70 53.89
CA TYR A 194 -12.84 21.93 53.91
C TYR A 194 -14.05 22.86 54.11
N THR A 195 -15.10 22.62 53.34
CA THR A 195 -16.38 23.29 53.56
C THR A 195 -17.08 22.74 54.80
N ALA A 196 -17.95 23.55 55.43
CA ALA A 196 -18.68 23.13 56.63
C ALA A 196 -19.51 21.84 56.42
N VAL A 197 -19.96 21.59 55.19
CA VAL A 197 -20.74 20.39 54.83
C VAL A 197 -19.85 19.15 54.72
N GLU A 198 -18.66 19.28 54.14
CA GLU A 198 -17.68 18.18 54.05
C GLU A 198 -17.16 17.81 55.44
N LEU A 199 -16.89 18.81 56.29
CA LEU A 199 -16.55 18.60 57.69
C LEU A 199 -17.66 17.85 58.43
N ALA A 200 -18.93 18.18 58.20
CA ALA A 200 -20.05 17.47 58.81
C ALA A 200 -20.18 16.02 58.31
N LYS A 201 -19.90 15.75 57.03
CA LYS A 201 -19.88 14.38 56.49
C LYS A 201 -18.75 13.55 57.05
N LEU A 202 -17.52 14.09 57.08
CA LEU A 202 -16.36 13.41 57.64
C LEU A 202 -16.56 13.11 59.12
N LYS A 203 -17.13 14.05 59.89
CA LYS A 203 -17.48 13.80 61.29
C LYS A 203 -18.53 12.69 61.43
N LYS A 204 -19.49 12.58 60.51
CA LYS A 204 -20.50 11.50 60.54
C LYS A 204 -19.93 10.13 60.16
N GLU A 205 -18.96 10.10 59.24
CA GLU A 205 -18.38 8.86 58.72
C GLU A 205 -17.22 8.33 59.59
N PHE A 206 -16.49 9.21 60.27
CA PHE A 206 -15.24 8.87 60.96
C PHE A 206 -15.12 9.39 62.40
N GLY A 207 -16.11 10.13 62.91
CA GLY A 207 -16.06 10.75 64.25
C GLY A 207 -17.31 10.49 65.10
#